data_AF-A0A1M7PZC4-F1
#
_entry.id   AF-A0A1M7PZC4-F1
#
_cell.length_a   1.000
_cell.length_b   1.000
_cell.length_c   1.000
_cell.angle_alpha   90.00
_cell.angle_beta   90.00
_cell.angle_gamma   90.00
#
_symmetry.space_group_name_H-M   'P 1'
#
loop_
_entity.id
_entity.type
_entity.pdbx_description
1 polymer ?
#
loop_
_entity_poly.entity_id
_entity_poly.type
_entity_poly.pdbx_seq_one_letter_code
_entity_poly.pdbx_strand_id
1 'polypeptide(L)'
;MPTERPVSWTPAYPALCQLLDAAIEAARTSPRPTADVTALRRVRRDLVQMDNGHLPYPDSQLVWSPHAAFRLVRQIITAAPLGHPAVGTVLRLAADIADQNAAARTTATSTKES
;
A
#
# COMPACT_ATOMS: atom_id res chain seq x y z
N MET A 1 -18.78 4.07 -5.89
CA MET A 1 -18.34 3.04 -6.84
C MET A 1 -17.04 2.45 -6.32
N PRO A 2 -16.91 1.12 -6.14
CA PRO A 2 -15.59 0.51 -5.95
C PRO A 2 -14.74 0.87 -7.17
N THR A 3 -13.58 1.50 -6.94
CA THR A 3 -12.65 1.82 -8.04
C THR A 3 -11.89 0.55 -8.39
N GLU A 4 -11.62 0.35 -9.68
CA GLU A 4 -10.83 -0.80 -10.11
C GLU A 4 -9.38 -0.66 -9.64
N ARG A 5 -8.73 -1.81 -9.40
CA ARG A 5 -7.33 -1.89 -9.01
C ARG A 5 -6.43 -1.33 -10.13
N PRO A 6 -5.39 -0.52 -9.83
CA PRO A 6 -4.42 -0.05 -10.81
C PRO A 6 -3.84 -1.19 -11.64
N VAL A 7 -3.62 -0.97 -12.93
CA VAL A 7 -2.88 -1.91 -13.78
C VAL A 7 -1.48 -2.15 -13.23
N SER A 8 -0.86 -1.13 -12.62
CA SER A 8 0.46 -1.23 -11.98
C SER A 8 0.48 -2.08 -10.71
N TRP A 9 -0.67 -2.45 -10.13
CA TRP A 9 -0.73 -3.24 -8.90
C TRP A 9 -0.15 -4.64 -9.08
N THR A 10 -0.59 -5.36 -10.11
CA THR A 10 -0.16 -6.75 -10.36
C THR A 10 1.36 -6.89 -10.44
N PRO A 11 2.10 -6.07 -11.22
CA PRO A 11 3.56 -6.15 -11.24
C PRO A 11 4.23 -5.58 -9.98
N ALA A 12 3.57 -4.71 -9.22
CA ALA A 12 4.12 -4.11 -8.01
C ALA A 12 3.89 -4.95 -6.73
N TYR A 13 2.91 -5.85 -6.72
CA TYR A 13 2.60 -6.68 -5.55
C TYR A 13 3.80 -7.53 -5.06
N PRO A 14 4.56 -8.22 -5.93
CA PRO A 14 5.78 -8.91 -5.50
C PRO A 14 6.82 -7.95 -4.90
N ALA A 15 6.95 -6.73 -5.45
CA ALA A 15 7.88 -5.71 -4.96
C ALA A 15 7.47 -5.17 -3.58
N LEU A 16 6.17 -4.97 -3.34
CA LEU A 16 5.63 -4.60 -2.03
C LEU A 16 5.91 -5.67 -0.98
N CYS A 17 5.70 -6.94 -1.34
CA CYS A 17 5.99 -8.08 -0.49
C CYS A 17 7.48 -8.11 -0.09
N GLN A 18 8.38 -8.01 -1.08
CA GLN A 18 9.83 -8.01 -0.84
C GLN A 18 10.28 -6.87 0.08
N LEU A 19 9.80 -5.64 -0.15
CA LEU A 19 10.14 -4.51 0.72
C LEU A 19 9.66 -4.71 2.15
N LEU A 20 8.46 -5.25 2.32
CA LEU A 20 7.89 -5.45 3.64
C LEU A 20 8.61 -6.58 4.40
N ASP A 21 9.01 -7.65 3.71
CA ASP A 21 9.81 -8.72 4.30
C ASP A 21 11.20 -8.20 4.69
N ALA A 22 11.84 -7.39 3.84
CA ALA A 22 13.10 -6.73 4.15
C ALA A 22 12.98 -5.75 5.34
N ALA A 23 11.89 -5.00 5.44
CA ALA A 23 11.62 -4.10 6.57
C ALA A 23 11.40 -4.88 7.87
N ILE A 24 10.65 -5.99 7.83
CA ILE A 24 10.45 -6.87 8.99
C ILE A 24 11.78 -7.45 9.45
N GLU A 25 12.62 -7.94 8.53
CA GLU A 25 13.91 -8.52 8.88
C GLU A 25 14.85 -7.46 9.45
N ALA A 26 14.96 -6.30 8.82
CA ALA A 26 15.76 -5.19 9.33
C ALA A 26 15.32 -4.74 10.73
N ALA A 27 14.01 -4.71 10.99
CA ALA A 27 13.48 -4.37 12.31
C ALA A 27 13.79 -5.46 13.37
N ARG A 28 13.82 -6.75 12.98
CA ARG A 28 14.14 -7.87 13.89
C ARG A 28 15.62 -7.94 14.24
N THR A 29 16.50 -7.62 13.30
CA THR A 29 17.95 -7.70 13.50
C THR A 29 18.54 -6.41 14.06
N SER A 30 17.77 -5.32 14.11
CA SER A 30 18.25 -4.04 14.63
C SER A 30 18.34 -4.05 16.15
N PRO A 31 19.48 -3.63 16.74
CA PRO A 31 19.62 -3.41 18.18
C PRO A 31 18.65 -2.36 18.74
N ARG A 32 18.17 -1.44 17.88
CA ARG A 32 17.17 -0.42 18.22
C ARG A 32 16.18 -0.30 17.06
N PRO A 33 15.11 -1.11 17.05
CA PRO A 33 14.13 -1.08 15.98
C PRO A 33 13.45 0.29 15.91
N THR A 34 13.46 0.91 14.73
CA THR A 34 12.71 2.14 14.45
C THR A 34 11.30 1.86 13.95
N ALA A 35 11.05 0.63 13.51
CA ALA A 35 9.75 0.15 13.06
C ALA A 35 9.21 -0.95 13.99
N ASP A 36 7.92 -0.90 14.30
CA ASP A 36 7.23 -1.93 15.07
C ASP A 36 6.95 -3.16 14.18
N VAL A 37 7.56 -4.30 14.51
CA VAL A 37 7.39 -5.58 13.80
C VAL A 37 5.93 -6.04 13.80
N THR A 38 5.18 -5.78 14.88
CA THR A 38 3.76 -6.15 14.96
C THR A 38 2.94 -5.34 13.96
N ALA A 39 3.21 -4.04 13.88
CA ALA A 39 2.60 -3.17 12.88
C ALA A 39 2.95 -3.62 11.45
N LEU A 40 4.22 -3.94 11.16
CA LEU A 40 4.62 -4.41 9.82
C LEU A 40 3.96 -5.74 9.42
N ARG A 41 3.81 -6.68 10.36
CA ARG A 41 3.07 -7.94 10.12
C ARG A 41 1.59 -7.70 9.87
N ARG A 42 0.99 -6.70 10.52
CA ARG A 42 -0.38 -6.27 10.24
C ARG A 42 -0.51 -5.72 8.82
N VAL A 43 0.40 -4.83 8.42
CA VAL A 43 0.48 -4.30 7.04
C VAL A 43 0.62 -5.43 6.02
N ARG A 44 1.40 -6.48 6.31
CA ARG A 44 1.56 -7.63 5.40
C ARG A 44 0.26 -8.40 5.23
N ARG A 45 -0.48 -8.60 6.31
CA ARG A 45 -1.78 -9.25 6.29
C ARG A 45 -2.79 -8.43 5.50
N ASP A 46 -2.84 -7.13 5.74
CA ASP A 46 -3.74 -6.20 5.05
C ASP A 46 -3.44 -6.16 3.53
N LEU A 47 -2.16 -6.19 3.15
CA LEU A 47 -1.72 -6.26 1.76
C LEU A 47 -2.21 -7.54 1.05
N VAL A 48 -2.09 -8.70 1.70
CA VAL A 48 -2.54 -10.00 1.14
C VAL A 48 -4.06 -10.02 1.00
N GLN A 49 -4.81 -9.50 1.98
CA GLN A 49 -6.27 -9.42 1.91
C GLN A 49 -6.72 -8.54 0.74
N MET A 50 -6.06 -7.38 0.57
CA MET A 50 -6.35 -6.47 -0.52
C MET A 50 -6.00 -7.07 -1.90
N ASP A 51 -4.94 -7.87 -2.00
CA ASP A 51 -4.60 -8.56 -3.25
C ASP A 51 -5.61 -9.66 -3.63
N ASN A 52 -6.10 -10.40 -2.63
CA ASN A 52 -7.11 -11.44 -2.81
C ASN A 52 -8.53 -10.90 -3.08
N GLY A 53 -8.72 -9.57 -3.08
CA GLY A 53 -10.04 -8.95 -3.29
C GLY A 53 -11.05 -9.25 -2.18
N HIS A 54 -10.57 -9.66 -1.00
CA HIS A 54 -11.45 -10.02 0.12
C HIS A 54 -11.81 -8.81 0.98
N LEU A 55 -13.04 -8.81 1.52
CA LEU A 55 -13.41 -7.96 2.65
C LEU A 55 -12.55 -8.41 3.85
N PRO A 56 -11.83 -7.50 4.51
CA PRO A 56 -11.02 -7.87 5.66
C PRO A 56 -11.92 -8.08 6.90
N TYR A 57 -11.35 -8.73 7.93
CA TYR A 57 -12.00 -9.03 9.23
C TYR A 57 -12.78 -7.82 9.80
N PRO A 58 -13.81 -8.03 10.64
CA PRO A 58 -14.74 -6.99 11.11
C PRO A 58 -14.10 -5.74 11.76
N ASP A 59 -12.84 -5.82 12.22
CA ASP A 59 -12.05 -4.68 12.75
C ASP A 59 -11.17 -3.96 11.72
N SER A 60 -11.24 -4.34 10.45
CA SER A 60 -10.44 -3.78 9.36
C SER A 60 -11.34 -3.05 8.37
N GLN A 61 -11.15 -1.74 8.21
CA GLN A 61 -11.92 -0.89 7.31
C GLN A 61 -11.41 -0.92 5.85
N LEU A 62 -10.70 -1.99 5.45
CA LEU A 62 -9.98 -2.05 4.18
C LEU A 62 -10.84 -2.68 3.08
N VAL A 63 -11.91 -2.00 2.66
CA VAL A 63 -12.42 -2.20 1.30
C VAL A 63 -11.34 -1.69 0.33
N TRP A 64 -11.12 -2.37 -0.79
CA TRP A 64 -10.23 -1.84 -1.84
C TRP A 64 -10.65 -0.39 -2.12
N SER A 65 -9.73 0.54 -1.90
CA SER A 65 -9.88 1.94 -2.27
C SER A 65 -8.50 2.52 -2.58
N PRO A 66 -8.40 3.52 -3.47
CA PRO A 66 -7.11 4.09 -3.83
C PRO A 66 -6.48 4.80 -2.61
N HIS A 67 -7.31 5.32 -1.69
CA HIS A 67 -6.83 5.90 -0.43
C HIS A 67 -6.20 4.84 0.50
N ALA A 68 -6.85 3.69 0.67
CA ALA A 68 -6.34 2.63 1.55
C ALA A 68 -5.08 1.97 0.98
N ALA A 69 -5.05 1.76 -0.34
CA ALA A 69 -3.85 1.31 -1.05
C ALA A 69 -2.69 2.30 -0.90
N PHE A 70 -2.94 3.61 -1.06
CA PHE A 70 -1.92 4.65 -0.85
C PHE A 70 -1.36 4.65 0.58
N ARG A 71 -2.22 4.51 1.60
CA ARG A 71 -1.78 4.44 3.00
C ARG A 71 -0.87 3.24 3.26
N LEU A 72 -1.23 2.06 2.75
CA LEU A 72 -0.41 0.85 2.89
C LEU A 72 0.94 1.01 2.20
N VAL A 73 0.95 1.48 0.95
CA VAL A 73 2.18 1.71 0.17
C VAL A 73 3.08 2.71 0.89
N ARG A 74 2.53 3.80 1.43
CA ARG A 74 3.28 4.78 2.22
C ARG A 74 3.92 4.17 3.46
N GLN A 75 3.19 3.34 4.22
CA GLN A 75 3.73 2.67 5.40
C GLN A 75 4.91 1.75 5.06
N ILE A 76 4.81 1.01 3.95
CA ILE A 76 5.89 0.14 3.46
C ILE A 76 7.11 0.97 3.06
N ILE A 77 6.92 2.08 2.32
CA ILE A 77 8.02 2.97 1.91
C ILE A 77 8.72 3.57 3.13
N THR A 78 7.97 4.03 4.15
CA THR A 78 8.56 4.63 5.36
C THR A 78 9.34 3.65 6.21
N ALA A 79 9.01 2.35 6.13
CA ALA A 79 9.68 1.29 6.89
C ALA A 79 10.81 0.60 6.11
N ALA A 80 10.85 0.79 4.78
CA ALA A 80 11.81 0.10 3.92
C ALA A 80 13.25 0.61 4.14
N PRO A 81 14.25 -0.29 4.13
CA PRO A 81 15.66 0.11 4.08
C PRO A 81 15.95 0.96 2.84
N LEU A 82 16.61 2.10 3.03
CA LEU A 82 17.04 2.96 1.92
C LEU A 82 17.97 2.18 0.98
N GLY A 83 17.67 2.17 -0.32
CA GLY A 83 18.48 1.51 -1.35
C GLY A 83 18.00 0.12 -1.79
N HIS A 84 16.89 -0.40 -1.26
CA HIS A 84 16.35 -1.68 -1.74
C HIS A 84 15.89 -1.57 -3.22
N PRO A 85 16.26 -2.51 -4.11
CA PRO A 85 16.02 -2.39 -5.56
C PRO A 85 14.52 -2.29 -5.92
N ALA A 86 13.65 -2.88 -5.10
CA ALA A 86 12.20 -2.83 -5.27
C ALA A 86 11.57 -1.46 -4.96
N VAL A 87 12.27 -0.52 -4.32
CA VAL A 87 11.73 0.81 -3.96
C VAL A 87 11.22 1.56 -5.19
N GLY A 88 11.95 1.52 -6.31
CA GLY A 88 11.56 2.24 -7.53
C GLY A 88 10.21 1.78 -8.08
N THR A 89 9.95 0.47 -8.09
CA THR A 89 8.66 -0.09 -8.55
C THR A 89 7.52 0.31 -7.64
N VAL A 90 7.75 0.33 -6.32
CA VAL A 90 6.73 0.72 -5.34
C VAL A 90 6.44 2.21 -5.37
N LEU A 91 7.43 3.06 -5.65
CA LEU A 91 7.22 4.49 -5.86
C LEU A 91 6.40 4.78 -7.12
N ARG A 92 6.59 4.03 -8.21
CA ARG A 92 5.74 4.14 -9.41
C ARG A 92 4.29 3.75 -9.12
N LEU A 93 4.07 2.68 -8.36
CA LEU A 93 2.74 2.30 -7.90
C LEU A 93 2.12 3.43 -7.04
N ALA A 94 2.89 4.03 -6.14
CA ALA A 94 2.42 5.13 -5.30
C ALA A 94 1.95 6.33 -6.14
N ALA A 95 2.67 6.66 -7.22
CA ALA A 95 2.29 7.71 -8.16
C ALA A 95 0.98 7.38 -8.90
N ASP A 96 0.85 6.18 -9.46
CA ASP A 96 -0.37 5.75 -10.18
C ASP A 96 -1.61 5.79 -9.25
N ILE A 97 -1.48 5.31 -8.01
CA ILE A 97 -2.56 5.40 -7.01
C ILE A 97 -2.87 6.87 -6.67
N ALA A 98 -1.88 7.76 -6.62
CA ALA A 98 -2.09 9.17 -6.36
C ALA A 98 -2.83 9.86 -7.52
N ASP A 99 -2.48 9.52 -8.76
CA ASP A 99 -3.15 10.01 -9.96
C ASP A 99 -4.61 9.56 -10.03
N GLN A 100 -4.89 8.29 -9.70
CA GLN A 100 -6.26 7.77 -9.59
C GLN A 100 -7.06 8.47 -8.48
N ASN A 101 -6.44 8.76 -7.33
CA ASN A 101 -7.06 9.53 -6.26
C ASN A 101 -7.36 10.99 -6.70
N ALA A 102 -6.52 11.58 -7.54
CA ALA A 102 -6.73 12.93 -8.07
C ALA A 102 -7.87 12.96 -9.11
N ALA A 103 -7.89 11.98 -10.02
CA ALA A 103 -8.96 11.82 -11.02
C ALA A 103 -10.32 11.60 -10.36
N ALA A 104 -10.41 10.69 -9.36
CA ALA A 104 -11.65 10.42 -8.64
C ALA A 104 -12.23 11.64 -7.93
N ARG A 105 -11.37 12.54 -7.42
CA ARG A 105 -11.79 13.79 -6.77
C ARG A 105 -12.34 14.80 -7.77
N THR A 106 -11.76 14.88 -8.96
CA THR A 106 -12.22 15.81 -10.02
C THR A 106 -13.62 15.43 -10.50
N THR A 107 -13.88 14.14 -10.71
CA THR A 107 -15.20 13.64 -11.11
C THR A 107 -16.27 13.93 -10.05
N ALA A 108 -15.94 13.76 -8.76
CA ALA A 108 -16.88 14.00 -7.67
C ALA A 108 -17.27 15.48 -7.51
N THR A 109 -16.35 16.42 -7.79
CA THR A 109 -16.64 17.86 -7.77
C THR A 109 -17.52 18.26 -8.95
N SER A 110 -17.25 17.73 -10.15
CA SER A 110 -18.03 18.03 -11.35
C SER A 110 -19.49 17.55 -11.29
N THR A 111 -19.78 16.41 -10.64
CA THR A 111 -21.16 15.93 -10.46
C THR A 111 -21.94 16.75 -9.44
N LYS A 112 -21.28 17.51 -8.57
CA LYS A 112 -21.92 18.34 -7.55
C LYS A 112 -22.33 19.72 -8.08
N GLU A 113 -21.81 20.11 -9.24
CA GLU A 113 -22.04 21.41 -9.90
C GLU A 113 -22.95 21.30 -11.14
N SER A 114 -23.47 20.11 -11.46
CA SER A 114 -24.44 19.86 -12.54
C SER A 114 -25.84 19.54 -12.01
#